data_AF-A0A661IPS4-F1
#
_entry.id   AF-A0A661IPS4-F1
#
_cell.length_a   1.000
_cell.length_b   1.000
_cell.length_c   1.000
_cell.angle_alpha   90.00
_cell.angle_beta   90.00
_cell.angle_gamma   90.00
#
_symmetry.space_group_name_H-M   'P 1'
#
loop_
_entity.id
_entity.type
_entity.pdbx_description
1 polymer ?
#
loop_
_entity_poly.entity_id
_entity_poly.type
_entity_poly.pdbx_seq_one_letter_code
_entity_poly.pdbx_strand_id
1 'polypeptide(L)'
;MWLTSLKVAIVERNTDRLNELMDDIPQLEKEEDIEQAIYLLKEATELVQKLQNETSVSMKQMKKNIDFLKSTQHRTSNRLDITS
;
A
#
# COMPACT_ATOMS: atom_id res chain seq x y z
N MET A 1 -10.44 -22.69 -10.11
CA MET A 1 -9.06 -22.50 -9.60
C MET A 1 -8.78 -21.05 -9.24
N TRP A 2 -9.06 -20.08 -10.12
CA TRP A 2 -8.83 -18.66 -9.83
C TRP A 2 -9.53 -18.13 -8.56
N LEU A 3 -10.82 -18.41 -8.35
CA LEU A 3 -11.54 -18.01 -7.13
C LEU A 3 -10.89 -18.56 -5.85
N THR A 4 -10.37 -19.79 -5.91
CA THR A 4 -9.65 -20.41 -4.80
C THR A 4 -8.34 -19.68 -4.55
N SER A 5 -7.59 -19.35 -5.60
CA SER A 5 -6.34 -18.58 -5.51
C SER A 5 -6.58 -17.17 -4.97
N LEU A 6 -7.66 -16.50 -5.39
CA LEU A 6 -8.07 -15.19 -4.90
C LEU A 6 -8.37 -15.25 -3.39
N LYS A 7 -9.12 -16.26 -2.96
CA LYS A 7 -9.43 -16.47 -1.55
C LYS A 7 -8.17 -16.73 -0.71
N VAL A 8 -7.24 -17.54 -1.21
CA VAL A 8 -5.94 -17.78 -0.57
C VAL A 8 -5.13 -16.49 -0.48
N ALA A 9 -5.05 -15.71 -1.56
CA ALA A 9 -4.31 -14.46 -1.59
C ALA A 9 -4.87 -13.41 -0.61
N ILE A 10 -6.20 -13.35 -0.45
CA ILE A 10 -6.87 -12.50 0.56
C ILE A 10 -6.51 -12.96 1.98
N VAL A 11 -6.60 -14.26 2.27
CA VAL A 11 -6.28 -14.81 3.60
C VAL A 11 -4.81 -14.64 3.96
N GLU A 12 -3.91 -14.89 3.01
CA GLU A 12 -2.46 -14.68 3.16
C GLU A 12 -2.05 -13.20 3.15
N ARG A 13 -2.99 -12.29 2.84
CA ARG A 13 -2.75 -10.85 2.62
C ARG A 13 -1.60 -10.57 1.65
N ASN A 14 -1.46 -11.43 0.65
CA ASN A 14 -0.38 -11.36 -0.32
C ASN A 14 -0.79 -10.43 -1.47
N THR A 15 -0.36 -9.17 -1.39
CA THR A 15 -0.67 -8.12 -2.37
C THR A 15 -0.08 -8.41 -3.76
N ASP A 16 1.05 -9.11 -3.83
CA ASP A 16 1.71 -9.45 -5.09
C ASP A 16 0.89 -10.51 -5.85
N ARG A 17 0.45 -11.56 -5.14
CA ARG A 17 -0.46 -12.57 -5.69
C ARG A 17 -1.82 -11.98 -6.09
N LEU A 18 -2.32 -11.00 -5.32
CA LEU A 18 -3.56 -10.30 -5.68
C LEU A 18 -3.38 -9.55 -7.01
N ASN A 19 -2.26 -8.85 -7.20
CA ASN A 19 -1.96 -8.17 -8.46
C ASN A 19 -1.86 -9.15 -9.64
N GLU A 20 -1.12 -10.26 -9.49
CA GLU A 20 -1.01 -11.28 -10.54
C GLU A 20 -2.39 -11.85 -10.94
N LEU A 21 -3.29 -12.04 -9.97
CA LEU A 21 -4.65 -12.51 -10.22
C LEU A 21 -5.56 -11.44 -10.87
N MET A 22 -5.22 -10.16 -10.75
CA MET A 22 -5.91 -9.07 -11.44
C MET A 22 -5.48 -8.91 -12.90
N ASP A 23 -4.27 -9.36 -13.25
CA ASP A 23 -3.76 -9.30 -14.63
C ASP A 23 -4.40 -10.35 -15.55
N ASP A 24 -4.82 -11.49 -14.98
CA ASP A 24 -5.51 -12.56 -15.72
C ASP A 24 -6.84 -12.92 -15.04
N ILE A 25 -7.89 -12.20 -15.43
CA ILE A 25 -9.25 -12.41 -14.93
C ILE A 25 -9.94 -13.46 -15.83
N PRO A 26 -10.33 -14.63 -15.29
CA PRO A 26 -11.00 -15.65 -16.06
C PRO A 26 -12.44 -15.25 -16.43
N GLN A 27 -12.97 -15.83 -17.50
CA GLN A 27 -14.41 -15.78 -17.75
C GLN A 27 -15.17 -16.61 -16.70
N LEU A 28 -16.03 -15.93 -15.94
CA LEU A 28 -16.94 -16.55 -14.98
C LEU A 28 -18.28 -16.75 -15.69
N GLU A 29 -18.65 -18.00 -15.97
CA GLU A 29 -19.88 -18.33 -16.71
C GLU A 29 -21.08 -18.61 -15.79
N LYS A 30 -20.83 -18.95 -14.52
CA LYS A 30 -21.88 -19.24 -13.53
C LYS A 30 -22.18 -18.02 -12.68
N GLU A 31 -23.47 -17.75 -12.49
CA GLU A 31 -23.96 -16.65 -11.65
C GLU A 31 -23.41 -16.72 -10.21
N GLU A 32 -23.38 -17.92 -9.61
CA GLU A 32 -22.84 -18.14 -8.26
C GLU A 32 -21.33 -17.81 -8.15
N ASP A 33 -20.56 -18.11 -9.20
CA ASP A 33 -19.11 -17.84 -9.25
C ASP A 33 -18.84 -16.33 -9.41
N ILE A 34 -19.70 -15.63 -10.16
CA ILE A 34 -19.67 -14.17 -10.31
C ILE A 34 -20.00 -13.50 -8.96
N GLU A 35 -21.04 -13.96 -8.28
CA GLU A 35 -21.43 -13.39 -7.00
C GLU A 35 -20.32 -13.57 -5.95
N GLN A 36 -19.72 -14.76 -5.87
CA GLN A 36 -18.56 -15.00 -5.01
C GLN A 36 -17.37 -14.11 -5.36
N ALA A 37 -17.06 -13.94 -6.65
CA ALA A 37 -15.98 -13.07 -7.10
C ALA A 37 -16.19 -11.63 -6.61
N ILE A 38 -17.41 -11.10 -6.73
CA ILE A 38 -17.75 -9.74 -6.31
C ILE A 38 -17.52 -9.55 -4.80
N TYR A 39 -17.97 -10.50 -3.98
CA TYR A 39 -17.75 -10.41 -2.53
C TYR A 39 -16.26 -10.48 -2.16
N LEU A 40 -15.50 -11.38 -2.80
CA LEU A 40 -14.06 -11.50 -2.56
C LEU A 40 -13.30 -10.26 -3.01
N LEU A 41 -13.66 -9.67 -4.16
CA LEU A 41 -13.06 -8.43 -4.66
C LEU A 41 -13.35 -7.24 -3.72
N LYS A 42 -14.56 -7.18 -3.14
CA LYS A 42 -14.89 -6.17 -2.13
C LYS A 42 -14.00 -6.31 -0.89
N GLU A 43 -13.83 -7.54 -0.39
CA GLU A 43 -12.96 -7.81 0.76
C GLU A 43 -11.49 -7.48 0.47
N ALA A 44 -11.00 -7.86 -0.72
CA ALA A 44 -9.66 -7.50 -1.19
C ALA A 44 -9.47 -5.98 -1.26
N THR A 45 -10.47 -5.25 -1.75
CA THR A 45 -10.44 -3.78 -1.83
C THR A 45 -10.35 -3.15 -0.45
N GLU A 46 -11.18 -3.61 0.50
CA GLU A 46 -11.15 -3.12 1.88
C GLU A 46 -9.78 -3.37 2.55
N LEU A 47 -9.17 -4.53 2.28
CA LEU A 47 -7.84 -4.89 2.79
C LEU A 47 -6.75 -3.97 2.24
N VAL A 48 -6.73 -3.74 0.92
CA VAL A 48 -5.75 -2.85 0.27
C VAL A 48 -5.93 -1.41 0.74
N GLN A 49 -7.17 -0.93 0.85
CA GLN A 49 -7.48 0.40 1.34
C GLN A 49 -6.96 0.61 2.77
N LYS A 50 -7.13 -0.40 3.64
CA LYS A 50 -6.62 -0.37 5.01
C LYS A 50 -5.09 -0.30 5.03
N LEU A 51 -4.41 -1.12 4.24
CA LEU A 51 -2.95 -1.13 4.14
C LEU A 51 -2.42 0.22 3.63
N GLN A 52 -3.08 0.83 2.65
CA GLN A 52 -2.75 2.15 2.13
C GLN A 52 -2.90 3.23 3.21
N ASN A 53 -4.00 3.18 3.98
CA ASN A 53 -4.23 4.12 5.08
C ASN A 53 -3.17 4.00 6.18
N GLU A 54 -2.85 2.79 6.62
CA GLU A 54 -1.81 2.53 7.62
C GLU A 54 -0.44 3.03 7.14
N THR A 55 -0.11 2.76 5.87
CA THR A 55 1.12 3.25 5.22
C THR A 55 1.17 4.78 5.18
N SER A 56 0.05 5.42 4.82
CA SER A 56 -0.06 6.89 4.77
C SER A 56 0.15 7.52 6.16
N VAL A 57 -0.41 6.92 7.20
CA VAL A 57 -0.20 7.36 8.60
C VAL A 57 1.27 7.26 8.98
N SER A 58 1.90 6.11 8.68
CA SER A 58 3.33 5.89 8.95
C SER A 58 4.22 6.91 8.22
N MET A 59 3.97 7.14 6.93
CA MET A 59 4.71 8.13 6.13
C MET A 59 4.57 9.55 6.68
N LYS A 60 3.38 9.95 7.12
CA LYS A 60 3.15 11.26 7.77
C LYS A 60 3.99 11.40 9.04
N GLN A 61 4.07 10.34 9.85
CA GLN A 61 4.89 10.36 11.07
C GLN A 61 6.38 10.43 10.75
N MET A 62 6.86 9.66 9.78
CA MET A 62 8.26 9.74 9.31
C MET A 62 8.59 11.15 8.81
N LYS A 63 7.70 11.77 8.03
CA LYS A 63 7.89 13.15 7.56
C LYS A 63 8.02 14.14 8.72
N LYS A 64 7.14 14.06 9.72
CA LYS A 64 7.22 14.91 10.93
C LYS A 64 8.56 14.75 11.65
N ASN A 65 9.04 13.51 11.78
CA ASN A 65 10.34 13.25 12.41
C ASN A 65 11.50 13.86 11.61
N ILE A 66 11.48 13.73 10.27
CA ILE A 66 12.47 14.35 9.39
C ILE A 66 12.44 15.87 9.50
N ASP A 67 11.26 16.47 9.49
CA ASP A 67 11.08 17.93 9.59
C ASP A 67 11.58 18.45 10.95
N PHE A 68 11.31 17.70 12.03
CA PHE A 68 11.86 18.00 13.36
C PHE A 68 13.39 17.97 13.35
N LEU A 69 14.01 16.90 12.84
CA LEU A 69 15.48 16.80 12.77
C LEU A 69 16.12 17.93 11.94
N LYS A 70 15.49 18.32 10.83
CA LYS A 70 15.94 19.47 10.02
C LYS A 70 15.81 20.79 10.78
N SER A 71 14.76 20.95 11.60
CA SER A 71 14.54 22.17 12.38
C SER A 71 15.53 22.32 13.54
N THR A 72 16.03 21.21 14.10
CA THR A 72 17.04 21.20 15.16
C THR A 72 18.47 21.24 14.62
N GLN A 73 18.64 21.05 13.32
CA GLN A 73 19.93 21.19 12.66
C GLN A 73 20.38 22.66 12.72
N HIS A 74 21.43 22.92 13.50
CA HIS A 74 22.01 24.25 13.59
C HIS A 74 22.46 24.68 12.19
N ARG A 75 21.97 25.82 11.68
CA ARG A 75 22.52 26.42 10.47
C ARG A 75 23.98 26.72 10.76
N THR A 76 24.89 25.91 10.25
CA THR A 76 26.30 26.29 10.18
C THR A 76 26.37 27.49 9.26
N SER A 77 26.29 28.71 9.81
CA SER A 77 26.69 29.89 9.06
C SER A 77 28.15 29.66 8.73
N ASN A 78 28.49 29.40 7.46
CA ASN A 78 29.86 29.45 6.99
C ASN A 78 30.34 30.90 7.12
N ARG A 79 30.72 31.31 8.34
CA ARG A 79 31.37 32.58 8.65
C ARG A 79 32.88 32.51 8.36
N LEU A 80 33.26 31.80 7.30
CA LEU A 80 34.66 31.67 6.87
C LEU A 80 34.97 32.45 5.59
N ASP A 81 34.03 33.27 5.08
CA ASP A 81 34.36 34.29 4.09
C ASP A 81 34.94 35.53 4.80
N ILE A 82 36.21 35.44 5.17
CA ILE A 82 37.04 36.60 5.47
C ILE A 82 37.94 36.80 4.25
N THR A 83 37.44 37.50 3.23
CA THR A 83 38.28 37.97 2.13
C THR A 83 39.25 39.01 2.69
N SER A 84 40.55 38.67 2.67
CA SER A 84 41.66 39.61 2.88
C SER A 84 41.80 40.60 1.73
#